data_AF-A0A924MI70-F1
#
_entry.id   AF-A0A924MI70-F1
#
_cell.length_a   1.000
_cell.length_b   1.000
_cell.length_c   1.000
_cell.angle_alpha   90.00
_cell.angle_beta   90.00
_cell.angle_gamma   90.00
#
_symmetry.space_group_name_H-M   'P 1'
#
loop_
_entity.id
_entity.type
_entity.pdbx_description
1 polymer ?
#
loop_
_entity_poly.entity_id
_entity_poly.type
_entity_poly.pdbx_seq_one_letter_code
_entity_poly.pdbx_strand_id
1 'polypeptide(L)' 'MMEKKQPEKEKQPLNSYVKYSSMGFQMVGIIGVFTFIGYKLDQSQQTQTPYYTAGLSLIGVAISLYFVFKTIKE' A
#
# COMPACT_ATOMS: atom_id res chain seq x y z
N MET A 1 -5.92 -24.39 -36.34
CA MET A 1 -5.78 -23.09 -35.67
C MET A 1 -6.77 -23.09 -34.52
N MET A 2 -6.32 -23.32 -33.27
CA MET A 2 -7.21 -23.32 -32.11
C MET A 2 -7.19 -21.92 -31.50
N GLU A 3 -8.31 -21.23 -31.65
CA GLU A 3 -8.57 -19.93 -31.08
C GLU A 3 -8.61 -20.04 -29.54
N LYS A 4 -7.56 -19.55 -28.88
CA LYS A 4 -7.55 -19.38 -27.42
C LYS A 4 -8.53 -18.26 -27.08
N LYS A 5 -9.77 -18.63 -26.82
CA LYS A 5 -10.77 -17.75 -26.20
C LYS A 5 -10.25 -17.38 -24.81
N GLN A 6 -9.69 -16.18 -24.67
CA GLN A 6 -9.38 -15.60 -23.37
C GLN A 6 -10.68 -15.60 -22.55
N PRO A 7 -10.67 -16.06 -21.29
CA PRO A 7 -11.87 -15.97 -20.47
C PRO A 7 -12.11 -14.49 -20.21
N GLU A 8 -13.20 -14.00 -20.79
CA GLU A 8 -13.80 -12.72 -20.45
C GLU A 8 -14.08 -12.76 -18.95
N LYS A 9 -13.31 -12.00 -18.17
CA LYS A 9 -13.46 -11.91 -16.72
C LYS A 9 -14.82 -11.27 -16.43
N GLU A 10 -15.83 -12.11 -16.27
CA GLU A 10 -17.10 -11.74 -15.67
C GLU A 10 -16.82 -10.98 -14.38
N LYS A 11 -17.22 -9.71 -14.35
CA LYS A 11 -17.14 -8.81 -13.21
C LYS A 11 -18.17 -9.24 -12.18
N GLN A 12 -17.90 -10.34 -11.48
CA GLN A 12 -18.78 -10.84 -10.42
C GLN A 12 -18.61 -9.99 -9.14
N PRO A 13 -19.68 -9.76 -8.37
CA PRO A 13 -19.69 -8.91 -7.16
C PRO A 13 -18.79 -9.41 -6.01
N LEU A 14 -18.25 -10.63 -6.10
CA LEU A 14 -17.19 -11.15 -5.24
C LEU A 14 -15.88 -10.35 -5.33
N ASN A 15 -15.71 -9.58 -6.40
CA ASN A 15 -14.52 -8.80 -6.67
C ASN A 15 -14.34 -7.66 -5.66
N SER A 16 -15.42 -7.14 -5.04
CA SER A 16 -15.31 -6.01 -4.12
C SER A 16 -14.57 -6.37 -2.83
N TYR A 17 -14.90 -7.50 -2.19
CA TYR A 17 -14.24 -7.92 -0.95
C TYR A 17 -12.75 -8.23 -1.19
N VAL A 18 -12.46 -8.97 -2.25
CA VAL A 18 -11.07 -9.27 -2.67
C VAL A 18 -10.32 -7.98 -3.02
N LYS A 19 -10.98 -7.02 -3.69
CA LYS A 19 -10.41 -5.71 -4.02
C LYS A 19 -10.06 -4.93 -2.76
N TYR A 20 -10.95 -4.82 -1.77
CA TYR A 20 -10.65 -4.13 -0.51
C TYR A 20 -9.57 -4.84 0.31
N SER A 21 -9.56 -6.17 0.36
CA SER A 21 -8.47 -6.92 1.00
C SER A 21 -7.13 -6.64 0.31
N SER A 22 -7.06 -6.74 -1.03
CA SER A 22 -5.84 -6.48 -1.80
C SER A 22 -5.34 -5.04 -1.64
N MET A 23 -6.27 -4.09 -1.55
CA MET A 23 -6.01 -2.69 -1.28
C MET A 23 -5.45 -2.46 0.12
N GLY A 24 -6.01 -3.11 1.14
CA GLY A 24 -5.49 -3.09 2.51
C GLY A 24 -4.07 -3.67 2.59
N PHE A 25 -3.79 -4.77 1.89
CA PHE A 25 -2.43 -5.31 1.79
C PHE A 25 -1.47 -4.33 1.11
N GLN A 26 -1.92 -3.62 0.06
CA GLN A 26 -1.12 -2.58 -0.59
C GLN A 26 -0.82 -1.41 0.35
N MET A 27 -1.80 -0.96 1.15
CA MET A 27 -1.62 0.09 2.16
C MET A 27 -0.59 -0.31 3.22
N VAL A 28 -0.70 -1.53 3.76
CA VAL A 28 0.23 -2.07 4.75
C VAL A 28 1.63 -2.19 4.15
N GLY A 29 1.74 -2.60 2.88
CA GLY A 29 3.00 -2.63 2.16
C GLY A 29 3.64 -1.24 2.05
N ILE A 30 2.88 -0.22 1.64
CA ILE A 30 3.37 1.16 1.53
C ILE A 30 3.85 1.66 2.90
N ILE A 31 3.00 1.55 3.94
CA ILE A 31 3.34 2.00 5.30
C ILE A 31 4.57 1.25 5.82
N GLY A 32 4.63 -0.07 5.64
CA GLY A 32 5.77 -0.90 6.05
C GLY A 32 7.06 -0.50 5.37
N VAL A 33 7.04 -0.22 4.06
CA VAL A 33 8.22 0.26 3.31
C VAL A 33 8.69 1.61 3.84
N PHE A 34 7.79 2.59 3.99
CA PHE A 34 8.14 3.91 4.50
C PHE A 34 8.70 3.85 5.94
N THR A 35 8.06 3.07 6.81
CA THR A 35 8.53 2.84 8.19
C THR A 35 9.87 2.12 8.22
N PHE A 36 10.09 1.11 7.37
CA PHE A 36 11.36 0.39 7.31
C PHE A 36 12.51 1.27 6.81
N ILE A 37 12.26 2.09 5.79
CA ILE A 37 13.23 3.08 5.32
C ILE A 37 13.56 4.06 6.44
N GLY A 38 12.55 4.57 7.14
CA GLY A 38 12.76 5.48 8.28
C GLY A 38 13.54 4.82 9.42
N TYR A 39 13.24 3.56 9.72
CA TYR A 39 13.93 2.80 10.75
C TYR A 39 15.40 2.58 10.43
N LYS A 40 15.70 2.22 9.17
CA LYS A 40 17.09 2.04 8.72
C LYS A 40 17.86 3.37 8.75
N LEU A 41 17.19 4.48 8.45
CA LEU A 41 17.78 5.80 8.48
C LEU A 41 18.05 6.27 9.92
N ASP A 42 17.13 6.02 10.85
CA ASP A 42 17.33 6.26 12.28
C ASP A 42 18.46 5.41 12.86
N GLN A 43 18.54 4.13 12.47
CA GLN A 43 19.65 3.25 12.85
C GLN A 43 21.00 3.78 12.36
N SER A 44 21.07 4.28 11.13
CA SER A 44 22.31 4.82 10.57
C SER A 44 22.76 6.11 11.25
N GLN A 45 21.82 6.90 11.76
CA GLN A 45 22.11 8.18 12.44
C GLN A 45 22.43 7.97 13.93
N GLN A 46 22.27 6.75 14.46
CA GLN A 46 22.53 6.40 15.86
C GLN A 46 21.76 7.31 16.85
N THR A 47 20.66 7.91 16.37
CA THR A 47 19.87 8.86 17.13
C THR A 47 19.04 8.10 18.16
N GLN A 48 19.14 8.48 19.43
CA GLN A 48 18.38 7.83 20.51
C GLN A 48 16.86 7.97 20.34
N THR A 49 16.42 8.91 19.53
CA THR A 49 15.02 9.21 19.20
C THR A 49 14.77 9.04 17.70
N PRO A 50 13.79 8.21 17.29
CA PRO A 50 13.57 7.85 15.89
C PRO A 50 12.77 8.93 15.13
N TYR A 51 13.39 10.08 14.90
CA TYR A 51 12.73 11.21 14.21
C TYR A 51 12.41 10.89 12.75
N TYR A 52 13.28 10.15 12.05
CA TYR A 52 13.07 9.84 10.64
C TYR A 52 11.95 8.81 10.46
N THR A 53 11.87 7.79 11.31
CA THR A 53 10.75 6.84 11.35
C THR A 53 9.46 7.56 11.66
N ALA A 54 9.44 8.47 12.65
CA ALA A 54 8.25 9.24 12.98
C ALA A 54 7.76 10.08 11.78
N GLY A 55 8.66 10.81 11.13
CA GLY A 55 8.31 11.62 9.94
C GLY A 55 7.89 10.77 8.74
N LEU A 56 8.67 9.75 8.38
CA LEU A 56 8.39 8.89 7.23
C LEU A 56 7.14 8.03 7.44
N SER A 57 6.86 7.57 8.65
CA SER A 57 5.63 6.82 8.93
C SER A 57 4.39 7.71 8.81
N LEU A 58 4.43 8.94 9.33
CA LEU A 58 3.35 9.92 9.15
C LEU A 58 3.08 10.22 7.67
N ILE A 59 4.15 10.45 6.89
CA ILE A 59 4.04 10.67 5.45
C ILE A 59 3.51 9.42 4.74
N GLY A 60 4.02 8.24 5.08
CA GLY A 60 3.58 6.96 4.51
C GLY A 60 2.10 6.68 4.77
N VAL A 61 1.61 6.98 5.98
CA VAL A 61 0.18 6.89 6.33
C VAL A 61 -0.63 7.91 5.53
N ALA A 62 -0.18 9.17 5.44
CA ALA A 62 -0.89 10.21 4.68
C ALA A 62 -1.01 9.85 3.19
N ILE A 63 0.07 9.35 2.57
CA ILE A 63 0.08 8.89 1.17
C ILE A 63 -0.85 7.68 1.00
N SER A 64 -0.75 6.70 1.89
CA SER A 64 -1.57 5.49 1.86
C SER A 64 -3.07 5.82 1.91
N LEU A 65 -3.47 6.71 2.83
CA LEU A 65 -4.84 7.19 2.93
C LEU A 65 -5.26 7.98 1.69
N TYR A 66 -4.42 8.88 1.17
CA TYR A 66 -4.73 9.64 -0.03
C TYR A 66 -5.00 8.73 -1.23
N PHE A 67 -4.16 7.70 -1.44
CA PHE A 67 -4.36 6.70 -2.48
C PHE A 67 -5.71 5.99 -2.32
N VAL A 68 -6.06 5.64 -1.08
CA VAL A 68 -7.31 4.92 -0.81
C VAL A 68 -8.53 5.76 -1.09
N PHE A 69 -8.55 7.00 -0.58
CA PHE A 69 -9.61 7.93 -0.88
C PHE A 69 -9.74 8.19 -2.38
N LYS A 70 -8.61 8.31 -3.09
CA LYS A 70 -8.61 8.48 -4.54
C LYS A 70 -9.22 7.27 -5.26
N THR A 71 -8.81 6.06 -4.92
CA THR A 71 -9.30 4.82 -5.55
C THR A 71 -10.75 4.49 -5.21
N ILE A 72 -11.29 5.00 -4.09
CA ILE A 72 -12.72 4.89 -3.76
C ILE A 72 -13.55 5.95 -4.50
N LYS A 73 -12.97 7.13 -4.75
CA LYS A 73 -13.64 8.24 -5.42
C LYS A 73 -13.67 8.10 -6.96
N GLU A 74 -12.76 7.30 -7.53
CA GLU A 74 -12.80 6.81 -8.92
C GLU A 74 -13.72 5.60 -9.08
#